data_AF-A0A373Q628-F1
#
_entry.id   AF-A0A373Q628-F1
#
_cell.length_a   1.000
_cell.length_b   1.000
_cell.length_c   1.000
_cell.angle_alpha   90.00
_cell.angle_beta   90.00
_cell.angle_gamma   90.00
#
_symmetry.space_group_name_H-M   'P 1'
#
loop_
_entity.id
_entity.type
_entity.pdbx_description
1 polymer ?
#
loop_
_entity_poly.entity_id
_entity_poly.type
_entity_poly.pdbx_seq_one_letter_code
_entity_poly.pdbx_strand_id
1 'polypeptide(L)'
;MKKRMFSLIIVLSMLIVGIPMIAHAETSGKCGDNLTWTLDDNGTITISGTGDMINYEYYNLSPFYNDNSINSVIIEDGVSSIGACAFVGCSNLSSIKIPKTLTFVGGNAFNDCANLKKLYITDMAEYLNIDFGNSVTHILSGSNNKLYLNDKRVTSIEIPNTVTRIPKFAFCGVDSITDVIIPDSVTSIGDSAFRNCSSLRYVDIPDSVNVIGHYAFFDCESLEEIELPKNITYIGNSLFYDCRNLSKIVLPESIVNIYNYAFSGCWKLTNIKIPNNVTHIGVQAFWDCSNLTSVVLGENIKTIGKEAFYFCGNLTDVYITNIDNWCNIDFDGYSSSPLYYAKNLYYK
;
A
#
# COMPACT_ATOMS: atom_id res chain seq x y z
N MET A 1 66.58 19.94 55.53
CA MET A 1 65.46 20.39 56.40
C MET A 1 65.11 21.84 56.06
N LYS A 2 63.85 22.07 55.64
CA LYS A 2 63.05 23.32 55.67
C LYS A 2 63.76 24.67 55.37
N LYS A 3 63.31 25.38 54.32
CA LYS A 3 62.22 26.39 54.41
C LYS A 3 61.82 26.94 53.03
N ARG A 4 60.51 27.12 52.88
CA ARG A 4 59.76 27.74 51.77
C ARG A 4 60.04 29.24 51.68
N MET A 5 59.93 29.83 50.49
CA MET A 5 59.08 31.03 50.31
C MET A 5 58.66 31.24 48.84
N PHE A 6 57.39 31.59 48.69
CA PHE A 6 56.63 31.91 47.47
C PHE A 6 57.27 33.05 46.65
N SER A 7 57.13 33.03 45.32
CA SER A 7 56.13 33.84 44.60
C SER A 7 56.40 33.86 43.08
N LEU A 8 55.34 33.58 42.32
CA LEU A 8 54.79 34.40 41.23
C LEU A 8 54.36 33.53 40.04
N ILE A 9 53.03 33.40 39.96
CA ILE A 9 52.26 32.81 38.88
C ILE A 9 52.36 33.72 37.65
N ILE A 10 52.74 33.16 36.50
CA ILE A 10 52.38 33.70 35.18
C ILE A 10 51.50 32.64 34.52
N VAL A 11 50.20 32.95 34.44
CA VAL A 11 49.22 32.19 33.66
C VAL A 11 49.46 32.54 32.20
N LEU A 12 49.93 31.59 31.40
CA LEU A 12 49.86 31.67 29.95
C LEU A 12 48.60 30.92 29.51
N SER A 13 47.53 31.65 29.24
CA SER A 13 46.31 31.12 28.65
C SER A 13 46.55 30.78 27.18
N MET A 14 46.75 29.50 26.88
CA MET A 14 46.53 29.00 25.52
C MET A 14 45.03 28.73 25.37
N LEU A 15 44.40 29.52 24.49
CA LEU A 15 43.08 29.20 23.93
C LEU A 15 43.13 27.79 23.35
N ILE A 16 42.51 26.83 24.03
CA ILE A 16 41.99 25.64 23.36
C ILE A 16 40.73 26.14 22.66
N VAL A 17 40.86 26.52 21.38
CA VAL A 17 39.70 26.61 20.51
C VAL A 17 39.18 25.18 20.40
N GLY A 18 38.11 24.89 21.14
CA GLY A 18 37.32 23.70 20.93
C GLY A 18 36.79 23.75 19.50
N ILE A 19 37.49 23.09 18.59
CA ILE A 19 36.86 22.59 17.38
C ILE A 19 35.79 21.64 17.92
N PRO A 20 34.49 21.89 17.68
CA PRO A 20 33.50 20.88 17.98
C PRO A 20 33.88 19.68 17.12
N MET A 21 34.36 18.63 17.77
CA MET A 21 34.52 17.34 17.15
C MET A 21 33.10 16.91 16.79
N ILE A 22 32.68 17.22 15.57
CA ILE A 22 31.56 16.53 14.95
C ILE A 22 32.02 15.08 14.95
N ALA A 23 31.44 14.27 15.84
CA ALA A 23 31.58 12.83 15.79
C ALA A 23 31.30 12.46 14.33
N HIS A 24 32.33 11.97 13.62
CA HIS A 24 32.12 11.50 12.27
C HIS A 24 31.04 10.43 12.39
N ALA A 25 29.87 10.67 11.81
CA ALA A 25 29.01 9.57 11.41
C ALA A 25 29.92 8.64 10.60
N GLU A 26 29.99 7.36 10.98
CA GLU A 26 30.77 6.40 10.21
C GLU A 26 30.35 6.55 8.75
N THR A 27 31.30 6.75 7.84
CA THR A 27 30.98 6.90 6.41
C THR A 27 31.02 5.57 5.68
N SER A 28 31.24 4.47 6.42
CA SER A 28 31.18 3.12 5.91
C SER A 28 31.06 2.12 7.04
N GLY A 29 30.54 0.92 6.75
CA GLY A 29 30.45 -0.16 7.72
C GLY A 29 29.94 -1.45 7.11
N LYS A 30 29.57 -2.40 7.97
CA LYS A 30 28.90 -3.65 7.57
C LYS A 30 27.41 -3.58 7.88
N CYS A 31 26.61 -4.24 7.05
CA CYS A 31 25.17 -4.42 7.27
C CYS A 31 24.69 -5.84 6.94
N GLY A 32 25.62 -6.79 6.83
CA GLY A 32 25.41 -8.20 6.52
C GLY A 32 26.74 -8.94 6.59
N ASP A 33 26.71 -10.28 6.50
CA ASP A 33 27.93 -11.09 6.52
C ASP A 33 28.89 -10.69 5.40
N ASN A 34 28.31 -10.46 4.21
CA ASN A 34 29.01 -10.10 2.98
C ASN A 34 28.50 -8.78 2.37
N LEU A 35 27.82 -7.96 3.18
CA LEU A 35 27.32 -6.65 2.78
C LEU A 35 28.03 -5.52 3.53
N THR A 36 28.43 -4.52 2.77
CA THR A 36 29.01 -3.27 3.28
C THR A 36 28.17 -2.10 2.84
N TRP A 37 28.30 -0.98 3.55
CA TRP A 37 27.70 0.28 3.16
C TRP A 37 28.75 1.39 3.15
N THR A 38 28.52 2.41 2.33
CA THR A 38 29.28 3.68 2.32
C THR A 38 28.30 4.85 2.24
N LEU A 39 28.63 5.96 2.87
CA LEU A 39 27.87 7.22 2.85
C LEU A 39 28.74 8.32 2.25
N ASP A 40 28.27 8.91 1.15
CA ASP A 40 28.98 10.01 0.49
C ASP A 40 28.62 11.41 1.06
N ASP A 41 29.37 12.43 0.63
CA ASP A 41 29.16 13.82 1.06
C ASP A 41 27.79 14.41 0.63
N ASN A 42 27.08 13.76 -0.31
CA ASN A 42 25.74 14.15 -0.74
C ASN A 42 24.64 13.47 0.09
N GLY A 43 25.00 12.61 1.05
CA GLY A 43 24.05 11.83 1.82
C GLY A 43 23.50 10.61 1.07
N THR A 44 24.22 10.10 0.06
CA THR A 44 23.87 8.86 -0.63
C THR A 44 24.51 7.70 0.10
N ILE A 45 23.67 6.81 0.64
CA ILE A 45 24.15 5.53 1.13
C ILE A 45 24.11 4.48 0.03
N THR A 46 25.24 3.82 -0.20
CA THR A 46 25.36 2.71 -1.16
C THR A 46 25.58 1.42 -0.41
N ILE A 47 24.68 0.44 -0.60
CA ILE A 47 24.77 -0.91 -0.04
C ILE A 47 25.32 -1.84 -1.13
N SER A 48 26.48 -2.44 -0.86
CA SER A 48 27.27 -3.24 -1.79
C SER A 48 27.57 -4.63 -1.24
N GLY A 49 27.78 -5.59 -2.12
CA GLY A 49 28.15 -6.96 -1.78
C GLY A 49 27.12 -7.99 -2.25
N THR A 50 27.13 -9.16 -1.64
CA THR A 50 26.21 -10.25 -1.99
C THR A 50 25.49 -10.84 -0.80
N GLY A 51 24.20 -11.11 -0.93
CA GLY A 51 23.39 -11.78 0.08
C GLY A 51 22.52 -10.82 0.88
N ASP A 52 22.21 -11.24 2.11
CA ASP A 52 21.15 -10.64 2.91
C ASP A 52 21.65 -9.56 3.87
N MET A 53 20.86 -8.50 3.99
CA MET A 53 21.05 -7.49 5.02
C MET A 53 20.52 -8.01 6.37
N ILE A 54 21.18 -7.60 7.45
CA ILE A 54 20.79 -7.95 8.83
C ILE A 54 19.36 -7.48 9.11
N ASN A 55 18.53 -8.37 9.65
CA ASN A 55 17.25 -7.99 10.26
C ASN A 55 17.50 -7.42 11.67
N TYR A 56 17.02 -6.20 11.93
CA TYR A 56 17.19 -5.56 13.22
C TYR A 56 15.97 -5.83 14.11
N GLU A 57 16.15 -6.61 15.19
CA GLU A 57 15.09 -6.92 16.16
C GLU A 57 14.53 -5.64 16.82
N TYR A 58 15.43 -4.69 17.10
CA TYR A 58 15.08 -3.35 17.57
C TYR A 58 15.63 -2.32 16.57
N TYR A 59 14.78 -1.38 16.15
CA TYR A 59 15.12 -0.39 15.14
C TYR A 59 16.39 0.41 15.47
N ASN A 60 16.69 0.66 16.74
CA ASN A 60 17.85 1.44 17.19
C ASN A 60 19.17 0.67 17.11
N LEU A 61 19.15 -0.60 16.70
CA LEU A 61 20.34 -1.38 16.38
C LEU A 61 20.80 -1.17 14.93
N SER A 62 19.94 -0.59 14.08
CA SER A 62 20.36 -0.23 12.73
C SER A 62 21.41 0.89 12.80
N PRO A 63 22.52 0.80 12.03
CA PRO A 63 23.45 1.90 11.86
C PRO A 63 22.82 3.15 11.20
N PHE A 64 21.62 3.03 10.63
CA PHE A 64 20.93 4.09 9.91
C PHE A 64 19.77 4.70 10.71
N TYR A 65 19.52 4.23 11.93
CA TYR A 65 18.37 4.65 12.72
C TYR A 65 18.37 6.17 12.98
N ASN A 66 17.29 6.85 12.58
CA ASN A 66 17.15 8.30 12.66
C ASN A 66 18.30 9.10 12.03
N ASP A 67 19.01 8.51 11.06
CA ASP A 67 20.10 9.21 10.39
C ASP A 67 19.55 10.16 9.32
N ASN A 68 19.45 11.43 9.70
CA ASN A 68 18.98 12.50 8.82
C ASN A 68 20.08 13.01 7.86
N SER A 69 21.29 12.46 7.89
CA SER A 69 22.27 12.72 6.83
C SER A 69 21.97 11.93 5.55
N ILE A 70 21.17 10.86 5.65
CA ILE A 70 20.82 10.00 4.52
C ILE A 70 19.71 10.67 3.69
N ASN A 71 20.06 11.06 2.46
CA ASN A 71 19.18 11.69 1.48
C ASN A 71 18.71 10.71 0.40
N SER A 72 19.51 9.69 0.08
CA SER A 72 19.17 8.65 -0.90
C SER A 72 19.84 7.31 -0.59
N VAL A 73 19.22 6.21 -1.02
CA VAL A 73 19.73 4.84 -0.87
C VAL A 73 19.93 4.22 -2.25
N ILE A 74 21.10 3.66 -2.50
CA ILE A 74 21.39 2.82 -3.66
C ILE A 74 21.68 1.41 -3.14
N ILE A 75 20.86 0.46 -3.56
CA ILE A 75 21.11 -0.96 -3.32
C ILE A 75 21.71 -1.54 -4.60
N GLU A 76 22.94 -2.06 -4.54
CA GLU A 76 23.63 -2.61 -5.71
C GLU A 76 23.20 -4.05 -6.04
N ASP A 77 23.45 -4.46 -7.28
CA ASP A 77 23.27 -5.85 -7.71
C ASP A 77 24.11 -6.78 -6.83
N GLY A 78 23.48 -7.86 -6.35
CA GLY A 78 24.06 -8.84 -5.44
C GLY A 78 23.35 -8.87 -4.08
N VAL A 79 22.78 -7.75 -3.65
CA VAL A 79 21.95 -7.69 -2.44
C VAL A 79 20.63 -8.44 -2.70
N SER A 80 20.31 -9.42 -1.87
CA SER A 80 19.09 -10.26 -1.97
C SER A 80 17.97 -9.80 -1.06
N SER A 81 18.27 -9.12 0.04
CA SER A 81 17.25 -8.58 0.94
C SER A 81 17.65 -7.29 1.63
N ILE A 82 16.65 -6.47 1.92
CA ILE A 82 16.75 -5.34 2.86
C ILE A 82 16.19 -5.80 4.19
N GLY A 83 16.96 -5.62 5.26
CA GLY A 83 16.60 -6.09 6.59
C GLY A 83 15.40 -5.38 7.19
N ALA A 84 14.67 -6.07 8.06
CA ALA A 84 13.62 -5.45 8.87
C ALA A 84 14.19 -4.28 9.68
N CYS A 85 13.44 -3.17 9.73
CA CYS A 85 13.81 -1.93 10.44
C CYS A 85 15.13 -1.26 9.98
N ALA A 86 15.64 -1.58 8.78
CA ALA A 86 16.94 -1.10 8.29
C ALA A 86 17.11 0.44 8.27
N PHE A 87 16.16 1.21 7.74
CA PHE A 87 16.27 2.66 7.53
C PHE A 87 15.24 3.45 8.34
N VAL A 88 14.80 2.92 9.49
CA VAL A 88 13.76 3.56 10.30
C VAL A 88 14.16 4.99 10.70
N GLY A 89 13.26 5.95 10.44
CA GLY A 89 13.42 7.34 10.86
C GLY A 89 14.43 8.15 10.06
N CYS A 90 14.96 7.63 8.94
CA CYS A 90 15.75 8.40 7.97
C CYS A 90 14.86 9.47 7.31
N SER A 91 14.53 10.55 8.02
CA SER A 91 13.43 11.44 7.62
C SER A 91 13.77 12.29 6.39
N ASN A 92 15.06 12.48 6.09
CA ASN A 92 15.55 13.14 4.88
C ASN A 92 15.66 12.20 3.67
N LEU A 93 15.55 10.88 3.87
CA LEU A 93 15.62 9.90 2.78
C LEU A 93 14.50 10.18 1.79
N SER A 94 14.89 10.57 0.58
CA SER A 94 13.96 11.04 -0.45
C SER A 94 13.78 10.07 -1.61
N SER A 95 14.76 9.17 -1.79
CA SER A 95 14.78 8.24 -2.89
C SER A 95 15.52 6.96 -2.58
N ILE A 96 15.08 5.87 -3.21
CA ILE A 96 15.75 4.59 -3.19
C ILE A 96 15.83 3.98 -4.58
N LYS A 97 16.99 3.42 -4.91
CA LYS A 97 17.19 2.55 -6.08
C LYS A 97 17.35 1.11 -5.64
N ILE A 98 16.51 0.22 -6.16
CA ILE A 98 16.55 -1.21 -5.87
C ILE A 98 17.05 -2.02 -7.07
N PRO A 99 17.87 -3.07 -6.84
CA PRO A 99 18.45 -3.90 -7.89
C PRO A 99 17.49 -5.01 -8.30
N LYS A 100 17.78 -5.64 -9.44
CA LYS A 100 17.06 -6.83 -9.90
C LYS A 100 17.26 -8.06 -9.02
N THR A 101 18.33 -8.08 -8.21
CA THR A 101 18.64 -9.22 -7.32
C THR A 101 17.86 -9.21 -6.02
N LEU A 102 17.17 -8.10 -5.71
CA LEU A 102 16.42 -7.97 -4.47
C LEU A 102 15.17 -8.84 -4.54
N THR A 103 14.99 -9.72 -3.56
CA THR A 103 13.84 -10.63 -3.49
C THR A 103 12.99 -10.41 -2.24
N PHE A 104 13.49 -9.65 -1.26
CA PHE A 104 12.78 -9.44 0.00
C PHE A 104 13.05 -8.05 0.60
N VAL A 105 12.00 -7.42 1.13
CA VAL A 105 12.10 -6.21 1.94
C VAL A 105 11.45 -6.49 3.29
N GLY A 106 12.26 -6.43 4.34
CA GLY A 106 11.84 -6.68 5.71
C GLY A 106 10.84 -5.65 6.22
N GLY A 107 10.01 -6.09 7.17
CA GLY A 107 8.99 -5.23 7.75
C GLY A 107 9.57 -3.98 8.40
N ASN A 108 8.88 -2.84 8.22
CA ASN A 108 9.29 -1.54 8.73
C ASN A 108 10.67 -1.05 8.26
N ALA A 109 11.26 -1.65 7.20
CA ALA A 109 12.55 -1.22 6.69
C ALA A 109 12.63 0.29 6.42
N PHE A 110 11.52 0.93 6.03
CA PHE A 110 11.44 2.36 5.74
C PHE A 110 10.40 3.09 6.60
N ASN A 111 10.11 2.59 7.81
CA ASN A 111 9.18 3.28 8.70
C ASN A 111 9.69 4.70 9.04
N ASP A 112 8.79 5.68 9.12
CA ASP A 112 9.10 7.09 9.37
C ASP A 112 10.07 7.76 8.38
N CYS A 113 10.28 7.18 7.19
CA CYS A 113 10.97 7.84 6.07
C CYS A 113 10.05 8.84 5.35
N ALA A 114 9.65 9.91 6.04
CA ALA A 114 8.56 10.80 5.61
C ALA A 114 8.75 11.45 4.21
N ASN A 115 10.01 11.67 3.80
CA ASN A 115 10.34 12.26 2.50
C ASN A 115 10.57 11.23 1.39
N LEU A 116 10.47 9.92 1.66
CA LEU A 116 10.75 8.88 0.68
C LEU A 116 9.62 8.81 -0.35
N LYS A 117 9.81 9.54 -1.45
CA LYS A 117 8.80 9.74 -2.49
C LYS A 117 9.20 9.19 -3.85
N LYS A 118 10.44 8.72 -4.02
CA LYS A 118 10.92 8.25 -5.32
C LYS A 118 11.49 6.84 -5.20
N LEU A 119 10.90 5.91 -5.94
CA LEU A 119 11.39 4.55 -6.09
C LEU A 119 11.95 4.40 -7.51
N TYR A 120 13.20 3.95 -7.61
CA TYR A 120 13.87 3.64 -8.86
C TYR A 120 14.04 2.14 -8.97
N ILE A 121 13.51 1.58 -10.05
CA ILE A 121 13.66 0.17 -10.43
C ILE A 121 14.30 0.08 -11.82
N THR A 122 14.94 -1.04 -12.11
CA THR A 122 15.58 -1.28 -13.42
C THR A 122 14.83 -2.31 -14.27
N ASP A 123 14.12 -3.23 -13.62
CA ASP A 123 13.35 -4.29 -14.27
C ASP A 123 12.00 -4.48 -13.56
N MET A 124 10.90 -4.47 -14.33
CA MET A 124 9.54 -4.59 -13.79
C MET A 124 9.21 -6.01 -13.35
N ALA A 125 9.69 -7.03 -14.08
CA ALA A 125 9.39 -8.42 -13.78
C ALA A 125 10.12 -8.84 -12.49
N GLU A 126 11.38 -8.43 -12.33
CA GLU A 126 12.16 -8.73 -11.13
C GLU A 126 11.64 -7.97 -9.91
N TYR A 127 11.20 -6.72 -10.09
CA TYR A 127 10.50 -5.98 -9.04
C TYR A 127 9.26 -6.73 -8.52
N LEU A 128 8.51 -7.36 -9.41
CA LEU A 128 7.31 -8.14 -9.09
C LEU A 128 7.63 -9.53 -8.49
N ASN A 129 8.90 -9.88 -8.33
CA ASN A 129 9.35 -11.04 -7.56
C ASN A 129 9.64 -10.70 -6.08
N ILE A 130 9.63 -9.42 -5.68
CA ILE A 130 9.93 -9.00 -4.31
C ILE A 130 8.78 -9.35 -3.37
N ASP A 131 9.10 -10.01 -2.25
CA ASP A 131 8.20 -10.14 -1.11
C ASP A 131 8.42 -8.97 -0.14
N PHE A 132 7.39 -8.15 0.04
CA PHE A 132 7.35 -7.00 0.95
C PHE A 132 6.97 -7.37 2.40
N GLY A 133 6.95 -8.67 2.74
CA GLY A 133 6.68 -9.14 4.10
C GLY A 133 5.25 -8.82 4.57
N ASN A 134 4.99 -8.95 5.87
CA ASN A 134 3.65 -8.73 6.45
C ASN A 134 3.46 -7.32 7.04
N SER A 135 4.32 -6.36 6.67
CA SER A 135 4.32 -5.03 7.29
C SER A 135 3.36 -4.06 6.60
N VAL A 136 2.77 -3.17 7.38
CA VAL A 136 1.85 -2.11 6.92
C VAL A 136 2.57 -0.97 6.20
N THR A 137 3.90 -1.05 6.10
CA THR A 137 4.82 0.00 5.66
C THR A 137 5.56 -0.46 4.40
N HIS A 138 4.97 -0.19 3.24
CA HIS A 138 5.64 -0.31 1.94
C HIS A 138 6.78 0.72 1.82
N ILE A 139 7.71 0.51 0.87
CA ILE A 139 8.86 1.41 0.61
C ILE A 139 8.39 2.86 0.46
N LEU A 140 7.27 3.06 -0.25
CA LEU A 140 6.64 4.36 -0.41
C LEU A 140 5.45 4.44 0.53
N SER A 141 5.51 5.39 1.48
CA SER A 141 4.41 5.69 2.40
C SER A 141 3.97 7.16 2.28
N GLY A 142 2.68 7.42 2.51
CA GLY A 142 2.07 8.73 2.32
C GLY A 142 1.73 9.04 0.86
N SER A 143 1.71 10.33 0.48
CA SER A 143 1.24 10.81 -0.83
C SER A 143 2.35 11.40 -1.72
N ASN A 144 2.03 11.64 -3.00
CA ASN A 144 2.90 12.15 -4.07
C ASN A 144 4.07 11.23 -4.46
N ASN A 145 3.94 9.92 -4.22
CA ASN A 145 5.04 9.01 -4.50
C ASN A 145 5.14 8.71 -6.01
N LYS A 146 6.38 8.53 -6.48
CA LYS A 146 6.74 8.44 -7.89
C LYS A 146 7.56 7.19 -8.15
N LEU A 147 7.17 6.44 -9.16
CA LEU A 147 7.92 5.32 -9.69
C LEU A 147 8.77 5.77 -10.89
N TYR A 148 10.02 5.32 -10.92
CA TYR A 148 10.93 5.49 -12.03
C TYR A 148 11.41 4.10 -12.49
N LEU A 149 11.24 3.80 -13.77
CA LEU A 149 11.79 2.61 -14.42
C LEU A 149 12.90 3.08 -15.36
N ASN A 150 14.13 2.62 -15.11
CA ASN A 150 15.30 3.04 -15.89
C ASN A 150 15.41 4.57 -16.00
N ASP A 151 15.33 5.24 -14.84
CA ASP A 151 15.39 6.71 -14.66
C ASP A 151 14.29 7.51 -15.38
N LYS A 152 13.27 6.84 -15.92
CA LYS A 152 12.11 7.48 -16.54
C LYS A 152 10.90 7.37 -15.62
N ARG A 153 10.23 8.50 -15.38
CA ARG A 153 9.00 8.53 -14.58
C ARG A 153 7.92 7.68 -15.23
N VAL A 154 7.34 6.76 -14.46
CA VAL A 154 6.27 5.87 -14.90
C VAL A 154 4.91 6.48 -14.53
N THR A 155 4.05 6.64 -15.53
CA THR A 155 2.64 7.04 -15.35
C THR A 155 1.67 5.99 -15.86
N SER A 156 2.12 5.08 -16.73
CA SER A 156 1.36 3.90 -17.15
C SER A 156 2.22 2.67 -16.93
N ILE A 157 1.66 1.63 -16.33
CA ILE A 157 2.33 0.35 -16.09
C ILE A 157 1.85 -0.65 -17.13
N GLU A 158 2.79 -1.17 -17.91
CA GLU A 158 2.61 -2.38 -18.71
C GLU A 158 3.38 -3.52 -18.04
N ILE A 159 2.65 -4.50 -17.49
CA ILE A 159 3.27 -5.63 -16.80
C ILE A 159 3.72 -6.65 -17.85
N PRO A 160 4.98 -7.13 -17.82
CA PRO A 160 5.46 -8.11 -18.80
C PRO A 160 4.68 -9.43 -18.75
N ASN A 161 4.43 -10.05 -19.91
CA ASN A 161 3.76 -11.36 -20.04
C ASN A 161 4.49 -12.54 -19.33
N THR A 162 5.69 -12.33 -18.81
CA THR A 162 6.41 -13.31 -17.99
C THR A 162 5.93 -13.34 -16.54
N VAL A 163 5.20 -12.31 -16.11
CA VAL A 163 4.69 -12.18 -14.74
C VAL A 163 3.40 -12.97 -14.59
N THR A 164 3.33 -13.83 -13.57
CA THR A 164 2.15 -14.66 -13.30
C THR A 164 1.33 -14.21 -12.09
N ARG A 165 1.87 -13.27 -11.30
CA ARG A 165 1.25 -12.71 -10.09
C ARG A 165 1.75 -11.29 -9.85
N ILE A 166 0.88 -10.44 -9.32
CA ILE A 166 1.27 -9.15 -8.73
C ILE A 166 1.34 -9.36 -7.22
N PRO A 167 2.51 -9.27 -6.56
CA PRO A 167 2.62 -9.56 -5.14
C PRO A 167 1.90 -8.50 -4.30
N LYS A 168 1.66 -8.84 -3.03
CA LYS A 168 1.13 -7.90 -2.05
C LYS A 168 2.01 -6.64 -1.99
N PHE A 169 1.37 -5.48 -1.82
CA PHE A 169 2.02 -4.17 -1.74
C PHE A 169 2.82 -3.71 -2.97
N ALA A 170 2.87 -4.46 -4.08
CA ALA A 170 3.76 -4.19 -5.22
C ALA A 170 3.77 -2.73 -5.69
N PHE A 171 2.61 -2.08 -5.76
CA PHE A 171 2.48 -0.69 -6.19
C PHE A 171 1.84 0.17 -5.10
N CYS A 172 1.87 -0.27 -3.84
CA CYS A 172 1.25 0.46 -2.73
C CYS A 172 1.83 1.88 -2.62
N GLY A 173 0.94 2.87 -2.63
CA GLY A 173 1.26 4.28 -2.55
C GLY A 173 1.84 4.88 -3.83
N VAL A 174 1.93 4.16 -4.95
CA VAL A 174 2.47 4.75 -6.19
C VAL A 174 1.45 5.71 -6.80
N ASP A 175 1.48 6.97 -6.37
CA ASP A 175 0.52 7.99 -6.84
C ASP A 175 0.78 8.49 -8.26
N SER A 176 1.94 8.18 -8.85
CA SER A 176 2.27 8.67 -10.19
C SER A 176 1.59 7.90 -11.32
N ILE A 177 1.03 6.72 -11.05
CA ILE A 177 0.43 5.86 -12.08
C ILE A 177 -1.05 6.19 -12.27
N THR A 178 -1.46 6.28 -13.53
CA THR A 178 -2.83 6.60 -13.96
C THR A 178 -3.50 5.42 -14.65
N ASP A 179 -2.72 4.55 -15.29
CA ASP A 179 -3.22 3.43 -16.08
C ASP A 179 -2.36 2.18 -15.84
N VAL A 180 -2.99 1.02 -15.67
CA VAL A 180 -2.32 -0.27 -15.51
C VAL A 180 -2.90 -1.28 -16.48
N ILE A 181 -2.04 -1.95 -17.24
CA ILE A 181 -2.40 -3.06 -18.12
C ILE A 181 -1.82 -4.34 -17.52
N ILE A 182 -2.71 -5.25 -17.11
CA ILE A 182 -2.34 -6.56 -16.55
C ILE A 182 -2.44 -7.61 -17.68
N PRO A 183 -1.36 -8.38 -17.96
CA PRO A 183 -1.38 -9.37 -19.04
C PRO A 183 -2.10 -10.66 -18.64
N ASP A 184 -2.58 -11.40 -19.65
CA ASP A 184 -3.28 -12.70 -19.50
C ASP A 184 -2.46 -13.77 -18.76
N SER A 185 -1.15 -13.58 -18.61
CA SER A 185 -0.29 -14.47 -17.82
C SER A 185 -0.55 -14.36 -16.32
N VAL A 186 -1.10 -13.24 -15.85
CA VAL A 186 -1.35 -12.99 -14.43
C VAL A 186 -2.60 -13.73 -13.97
N THR A 187 -2.45 -14.48 -12.89
CA THR A 187 -3.53 -15.26 -12.27
C THR A 187 -4.02 -14.70 -10.94
N SER A 188 -3.25 -13.81 -10.31
CA SER A 188 -3.58 -13.22 -9.03
C SER A 188 -2.99 -11.82 -8.83
N ILE A 189 -3.76 -11.00 -8.11
CA ILE A 189 -3.37 -9.68 -7.60
C ILE A 189 -3.36 -9.77 -6.07
N GLY A 190 -2.22 -9.51 -5.44
CA GLY A 190 -2.05 -9.63 -3.99
C GLY A 190 -2.73 -8.54 -3.17
N ASP A 191 -2.76 -8.74 -1.86
CA ASP A 191 -3.32 -7.78 -0.92
C ASP A 191 -2.63 -6.42 -1.01
N SER A 192 -3.40 -5.34 -0.99
CA SER A 192 -2.90 -3.96 -1.09
C SER A 192 -2.00 -3.68 -2.30
N ALA A 193 -2.05 -4.49 -3.36
CA ALA A 193 -1.15 -4.36 -4.51
C ALA A 193 -1.16 -2.96 -5.13
N PHE A 194 -2.31 -2.30 -5.21
CA PHE A 194 -2.48 -0.92 -5.71
C PHE A 194 -3.08 0.01 -4.65
N ARG A 195 -2.97 -0.34 -3.37
CA ARG A 195 -3.48 0.50 -2.27
C ARG A 195 -2.87 1.91 -2.35
N ASN A 196 -3.67 2.94 -2.15
CA ASN A 196 -3.29 4.36 -2.20
C ASN A 196 -2.62 4.75 -3.54
N CYS A 197 -2.95 4.11 -4.66
CA CYS A 197 -2.60 4.64 -5.98
C CYS A 197 -3.61 5.72 -6.36
N SER A 198 -3.55 6.88 -5.70
CA SER A 198 -4.65 7.87 -5.72
C SER A 198 -4.96 8.45 -7.11
N SER A 199 -3.97 8.45 -8.02
CA SER A 199 -4.15 8.90 -9.42
C SER A 199 -4.58 7.78 -10.39
N LEU A 200 -4.69 6.53 -9.94
CA LEU A 200 -5.04 5.39 -10.78
C LEU A 200 -6.48 5.54 -11.27
N ARG A 201 -6.65 5.74 -12.57
CA ARG A 201 -7.96 5.96 -13.22
C ARG A 201 -8.47 4.71 -13.93
N TYR A 202 -7.57 3.91 -14.50
CA TYR A 202 -7.91 2.76 -15.32
C TYR A 202 -7.04 1.54 -15.01
N VAL A 203 -7.66 0.37 -14.94
CA VAL A 203 -7.01 -0.93 -14.77
C VAL A 203 -7.65 -1.92 -15.73
N ASP A 204 -6.86 -2.46 -16.64
CA ASP A 204 -7.27 -3.59 -17.48
C ASP A 204 -6.92 -4.89 -16.75
N ILE A 205 -7.94 -5.63 -16.30
CA ILE A 205 -7.78 -6.90 -15.57
C ILE A 205 -8.31 -8.05 -16.43
N PRO A 206 -7.46 -9.00 -16.85
CA PRO A 206 -7.87 -10.10 -17.71
C PRO A 206 -8.66 -11.18 -16.95
N ASP A 207 -9.47 -11.95 -17.68
CA ASP A 207 -10.26 -13.07 -17.15
C ASP A 207 -9.40 -14.20 -16.56
N SER A 208 -8.08 -14.21 -16.82
CA SER A 208 -7.12 -15.12 -16.21
C SER A 208 -6.91 -14.88 -14.71
N VAL A 209 -7.25 -13.68 -14.21
CA VAL A 209 -7.15 -13.33 -12.80
C VAL A 209 -8.30 -13.96 -12.02
N ASN A 210 -7.97 -14.89 -11.14
CA ASN A 210 -8.95 -15.62 -10.32
C ASN A 210 -8.99 -15.15 -8.86
N VAL A 211 -7.99 -14.36 -8.45
CA VAL A 211 -7.83 -13.88 -7.07
C VAL A 211 -7.44 -12.41 -7.10
N ILE A 212 -8.22 -11.59 -6.41
CA ILE A 212 -7.88 -10.20 -6.10
C ILE A 212 -7.86 -10.07 -4.57
N GLY A 213 -6.70 -9.68 -4.04
CA GLY A 213 -6.44 -9.58 -2.62
C GLY A 213 -7.27 -8.51 -1.93
N HIS A 214 -7.30 -8.59 -0.61
CA HIS A 214 -7.91 -7.57 0.24
C HIS A 214 -7.21 -6.22 0.07
N TYR A 215 -7.95 -5.12 0.19
CA TYR A 215 -7.41 -3.76 0.06
C TYR A 215 -6.71 -3.46 -1.29
N ALA A 216 -6.82 -4.32 -2.31
CA ALA A 216 -5.97 -4.21 -3.50
C ALA A 216 -6.12 -2.86 -4.24
N PHE A 217 -7.31 -2.26 -4.23
CA PHE A 217 -7.58 -0.92 -4.78
C PHE A 217 -8.07 0.07 -3.70
N PHE A 218 -7.73 -0.17 -2.43
CA PHE A 218 -8.04 0.75 -1.33
C PHE A 218 -7.50 2.15 -1.65
N ASP A 219 -8.32 3.18 -1.50
CA ASP A 219 -7.96 4.60 -1.68
C ASP A 219 -7.40 4.92 -3.09
N CYS A 220 -7.88 4.21 -4.11
CA CYS A 220 -7.69 4.58 -5.52
C CYS A 220 -8.70 5.67 -5.90
N GLU A 221 -8.53 6.87 -5.34
CA GLU A 221 -9.53 7.94 -5.39
C GLU A 221 -9.97 8.33 -6.82
N SER A 222 -9.07 8.21 -7.82
CA SER A 222 -9.34 8.55 -9.22
C SER A 222 -9.94 7.43 -10.06
N LEU A 223 -10.14 6.22 -9.52
CA LEU A 223 -10.67 5.08 -10.28
C LEU A 223 -12.14 5.34 -10.65
N GLU A 224 -12.46 5.43 -11.94
CA GLU A 224 -13.80 5.83 -12.41
C GLU A 224 -14.69 4.64 -12.74
N GLU A 225 -14.13 3.64 -13.41
CA GLU A 225 -14.77 2.39 -13.81
C GLU A 225 -13.79 1.23 -13.65
N ILE A 226 -14.30 0.05 -13.35
CA ILE A 226 -13.50 -1.18 -13.34
C ILE A 226 -14.33 -2.37 -13.83
N GLU A 227 -13.75 -3.15 -14.73
CA GLU A 227 -14.28 -4.45 -15.15
C GLU A 227 -13.60 -5.55 -14.32
N LEU A 228 -14.41 -6.37 -13.66
CA LEU A 228 -13.92 -7.48 -12.85
C LEU A 228 -13.81 -8.76 -13.68
N PRO A 229 -12.78 -9.60 -13.45
CA PRO A 229 -12.67 -10.91 -14.10
C PRO A 229 -13.89 -11.79 -13.83
N LYS A 230 -14.31 -12.59 -14.81
CA LYS A 230 -15.55 -13.39 -14.69
C LYS A 230 -15.52 -14.49 -13.63
N ASN A 231 -14.35 -14.89 -13.16
CA ASN A 231 -14.17 -16.09 -12.32
C ASN A 231 -13.86 -15.80 -10.85
N ILE A 232 -13.76 -14.54 -10.43
CA ILE A 232 -13.56 -14.22 -9.01
C ILE A 232 -14.81 -14.60 -8.20
N THR A 233 -14.60 -15.12 -6.99
CA THR A 233 -15.70 -15.66 -6.16
C THR A 233 -16.09 -14.74 -5.00
N TYR A 234 -15.38 -13.63 -4.81
CA TYR A 234 -15.64 -12.68 -3.74
C TYR A 234 -15.18 -11.27 -4.10
N ILE A 235 -15.76 -10.28 -3.41
CA ILE A 235 -15.23 -8.91 -3.32
C ILE A 235 -14.57 -8.77 -1.95
N GLY A 236 -13.26 -8.58 -1.93
CA GLY A 236 -12.46 -8.63 -0.70
C GLY A 236 -12.75 -7.51 0.29
N ASN A 237 -12.35 -7.70 1.56
CA ASN A 237 -12.35 -6.64 2.57
C ASN A 237 -11.71 -5.36 2.02
N SER A 238 -12.46 -4.25 2.11
CA SER A 238 -12.03 -2.92 1.69
C SER A 238 -11.45 -2.84 0.27
N LEU A 239 -11.86 -3.73 -0.65
CA LEU A 239 -11.25 -3.83 -1.98
C LEU A 239 -11.26 -2.49 -2.73
N PHE A 240 -12.39 -1.77 -2.68
CA PHE A 240 -12.62 -0.46 -3.29
C PHE A 240 -12.95 0.61 -2.23
N TYR A 241 -12.45 0.46 -1.00
CA TYR A 241 -12.65 1.48 0.04
C TYR A 241 -12.12 2.83 -0.45
N ASP A 242 -12.87 3.91 -0.26
CA ASP A 242 -12.53 5.27 -0.70
C ASP A 242 -12.13 5.39 -2.18
N CYS A 243 -12.62 4.50 -3.05
CA CYS A 243 -12.63 4.72 -4.50
C CYS A 243 -13.68 5.79 -4.87
N ARG A 244 -13.42 7.04 -4.47
CA ARG A 244 -14.40 8.13 -4.45
C ARG A 244 -15.01 8.45 -5.81
N ASN A 245 -14.25 8.25 -6.89
CA ASN A 245 -14.73 8.47 -8.27
C ASN A 245 -15.35 7.23 -8.93
N LEU A 246 -15.38 6.07 -8.26
CA LEU A 246 -15.91 4.85 -8.84
C LEU A 246 -17.42 5.00 -9.04
N SER A 247 -17.82 5.12 -10.30
CA SER A 247 -19.20 5.43 -10.70
C SER A 247 -19.90 4.24 -11.34
N LYS A 248 -19.12 3.32 -11.93
CA LYS A 248 -19.63 2.14 -12.62
C LYS A 248 -18.77 0.92 -12.33
N ILE A 249 -19.43 -0.14 -11.88
CA ILE A 249 -18.87 -1.47 -11.71
C ILE A 249 -19.94 -2.51 -12.00
N VAL A 250 -19.57 -3.58 -12.69
CA VAL A 250 -20.43 -4.74 -12.92
C VAL A 250 -19.86 -5.92 -12.15
N LEU A 251 -20.64 -6.45 -11.20
CA LEU A 251 -20.24 -7.61 -10.43
C LEU A 251 -20.51 -8.90 -11.24
N PRO A 252 -19.53 -9.82 -11.36
CA PRO A 252 -19.75 -11.07 -12.08
C PRO A 252 -20.68 -12.00 -11.29
N GLU A 253 -21.44 -12.84 -11.98
CA GLU A 253 -22.39 -13.77 -11.34
C GLU A 253 -21.70 -14.86 -10.50
N SER A 254 -20.38 -15.02 -10.61
CA SER A 254 -19.57 -15.93 -9.79
C SER A 254 -19.38 -15.48 -8.34
N ILE A 255 -19.68 -14.21 -7.99
CA ILE A 255 -19.48 -13.69 -6.64
C ILE A 255 -20.42 -14.37 -5.65
N VAL A 256 -19.86 -14.86 -4.54
CA VAL A 256 -20.57 -15.48 -3.43
C VAL A 256 -20.59 -14.57 -2.20
N ASN A 257 -19.53 -13.78 -1.98
CA ASN A 257 -19.37 -12.94 -0.81
C ASN A 257 -18.93 -11.52 -1.18
N ILE A 258 -19.56 -10.52 -0.56
CA ILE A 258 -19.07 -9.14 -0.53
C ILE A 258 -18.62 -8.87 0.89
N TYR A 259 -17.33 -8.73 1.13
CA TYR A 259 -16.77 -8.60 2.48
C TYR A 259 -16.88 -7.19 3.05
N ASN A 260 -16.41 -7.02 4.29
CA ASN A 260 -16.54 -5.79 5.04
C ASN A 260 -15.89 -4.62 4.30
N TYR A 261 -16.53 -3.45 4.34
CA TYR A 261 -16.02 -2.22 3.75
C TYR A 261 -15.73 -2.23 2.25
N ALA A 262 -16.15 -3.27 1.51
CA ALA A 262 -15.77 -3.53 0.13
C ALA A 262 -15.87 -2.32 -0.81
N PHE A 263 -16.94 -1.52 -0.67
CA PHE A 263 -17.25 -0.31 -1.44
C PHE A 263 -17.47 0.91 -0.54
N SER A 264 -17.05 0.85 0.72
CA SER A 264 -17.23 1.95 1.67
C SER A 264 -16.56 3.22 1.11
N GLY A 265 -17.25 4.35 1.10
CA GLY A 265 -16.73 5.62 0.57
C GLY A 265 -16.71 5.72 -0.97
N CYS A 266 -17.36 4.81 -1.71
CA CYS A 266 -17.57 4.94 -3.15
C CYS A 266 -18.62 6.02 -3.48
N TRP A 267 -18.28 7.29 -3.24
CA TRP A 267 -19.21 8.42 -3.29
C TRP A 267 -19.88 8.63 -4.65
N LYS A 268 -19.27 8.24 -5.76
CA LYS A 268 -19.84 8.40 -7.12
C LYS A 268 -20.69 7.22 -7.58
N LEU A 269 -20.75 6.12 -6.82
CA LEU A 269 -21.55 4.96 -7.20
C LEU A 269 -23.03 5.31 -7.11
N THR A 270 -23.75 5.22 -8.24
CA THR A 270 -25.17 5.65 -8.32
C THR A 270 -26.16 4.51 -8.24
N ASN A 271 -25.76 3.32 -8.68
CA ASN A 271 -26.56 2.11 -8.65
C ASN A 271 -25.64 0.89 -8.57
N ILE A 272 -26.14 -0.20 -7.99
CA ILE A 272 -25.44 -1.48 -8.03
C ILE A 272 -26.40 -2.66 -8.11
N LYS A 273 -26.06 -3.65 -8.94
CA LYS A 273 -26.72 -4.95 -8.99
C LYS A 273 -25.87 -5.96 -8.23
N ILE A 274 -26.40 -6.48 -7.13
CA ILE A 274 -25.82 -7.60 -6.39
C ILE A 274 -26.21 -8.90 -7.13
N PRO A 275 -25.25 -9.74 -7.55
CA PRO A 275 -25.53 -10.96 -8.29
C PRO A 275 -26.34 -11.99 -7.51
N ASN A 276 -26.99 -12.91 -8.23
CA ASN A 276 -27.91 -13.88 -7.61
C ASN A 276 -27.19 -14.88 -6.70
N ASN A 277 -25.91 -15.16 -6.92
CA ASN A 277 -25.13 -16.10 -6.11
C ASN A 277 -24.58 -15.52 -4.80
N VAL A 278 -24.75 -14.21 -4.56
CA VAL A 278 -24.28 -13.58 -3.33
C VAL A 278 -25.09 -14.07 -2.14
N THR A 279 -24.41 -14.57 -1.11
CA THR A 279 -25.02 -15.05 0.12
C THR A 279 -24.74 -14.16 1.33
N HIS A 280 -23.70 -13.32 1.27
CA HIS A 280 -23.26 -12.47 2.37
C HIS A 280 -22.83 -11.09 1.86
N ILE A 281 -23.36 -10.05 2.51
CA ILE A 281 -22.90 -8.67 2.40
C ILE A 281 -22.34 -8.26 3.77
N GLY A 282 -21.07 -7.87 3.81
CA GLY A 282 -20.33 -7.60 5.03
C GLY A 282 -20.71 -6.29 5.72
N VAL A 283 -20.14 -6.10 6.92
CA VAL A 283 -20.25 -4.88 7.71
C VAL A 283 -19.76 -3.69 6.90
N GLN A 284 -20.58 -2.63 6.84
CA GLN A 284 -20.24 -1.37 6.19
C GLN A 284 -19.83 -1.54 4.70
N ALA A 285 -20.27 -2.61 4.03
CA ALA A 285 -19.85 -2.92 2.66
C ALA A 285 -20.10 -1.79 1.64
N PHE A 286 -21.19 -1.02 1.80
CA PHE A 286 -21.54 0.16 1.00
C PHE A 286 -21.69 1.41 1.89
N TRP A 287 -21.00 1.44 3.03
CA TRP A 287 -21.07 2.58 3.94
C TRP A 287 -20.66 3.88 3.23
N ASP A 288 -21.44 4.93 3.43
CA ASP A 288 -21.21 6.24 2.80
C ASP A 288 -21.13 6.20 1.27
N CYS A 289 -21.82 5.26 0.60
CA CYS A 289 -22.11 5.38 -0.85
C CYS A 289 -23.18 6.46 -1.08
N SER A 290 -22.84 7.72 -0.79
CA SER A 290 -23.81 8.81 -0.63
C SER A 290 -24.59 9.20 -1.89
N ASN A 291 -24.12 8.87 -3.10
CA ASN A 291 -24.89 9.03 -4.35
C ASN A 291 -25.62 7.77 -4.81
N LEU A 292 -25.59 6.68 -4.04
CA LEU A 292 -26.30 5.46 -4.39
C LEU A 292 -27.81 5.74 -4.32
N THR A 293 -28.48 5.66 -5.46
CA THR A 293 -29.92 5.92 -5.61
C THR A 293 -30.74 4.63 -5.66
N SER A 294 -30.14 3.54 -6.15
CA SER A 294 -30.82 2.25 -6.24
C SER A 294 -29.90 1.06 -6.02
N VAL A 295 -30.46 -0.01 -5.48
CA VAL A 295 -29.79 -1.31 -5.36
C VAL A 295 -30.71 -2.42 -5.83
N VAL A 296 -30.18 -3.34 -6.62
CA VAL A 296 -30.85 -4.61 -6.96
C VAL A 296 -30.19 -5.71 -6.13
N LEU A 297 -30.98 -6.42 -5.33
CA LEU A 297 -30.52 -7.51 -4.47
C LEU A 297 -30.74 -8.86 -5.15
N GLY A 298 -29.71 -9.71 -5.11
CA GLY A 298 -29.76 -11.06 -5.64
C GLY A 298 -30.59 -12.02 -4.78
N GLU A 299 -30.99 -13.13 -5.38
CA GLU A 299 -31.98 -14.07 -4.83
C GLU A 299 -31.51 -14.91 -3.63
N ASN A 300 -30.20 -15.04 -3.40
CA ASN A 300 -29.64 -15.98 -2.41
C ASN A 300 -29.02 -15.29 -1.20
N ILE A 301 -29.24 -14.00 -1.00
CA ILE A 301 -28.66 -13.26 0.13
C ILE A 301 -29.21 -13.83 1.43
N LYS A 302 -28.32 -14.19 2.36
CA LYS A 302 -28.69 -14.74 3.67
C LYS A 302 -28.46 -13.74 4.79
N THR A 303 -27.43 -12.91 4.65
CA THR A 303 -26.98 -12.01 5.72
C THR A 303 -26.56 -10.67 5.13
N ILE A 304 -26.95 -9.60 5.81
CA ILE A 304 -26.48 -8.23 5.53
C ILE A 304 -25.94 -7.65 6.84
N GLY A 305 -24.64 -7.38 6.85
CA GLY A 305 -23.89 -6.95 8.01
C GLY A 305 -24.26 -5.54 8.49
N LYS A 306 -23.90 -5.24 9.73
CA LYS A 306 -24.16 -3.96 10.37
C LYS A 306 -23.75 -2.79 9.48
N GLU A 307 -24.64 -1.81 9.36
CA GLU A 307 -24.40 -0.56 8.62
C GLU A 307 -24.00 -0.74 7.15
N ALA A 308 -24.32 -1.89 6.53
CA ALA A 308 -23.93 -2.19 5.15
C ALA A 308 -24.31 -1.07 4.15
N PHE A 309 -25.48 -0.44 4.33
CA PHE A 309 -25.95 0.68 3.50
C PHE A 309 -26.12 1.99 4.31
N TYR A 310 -25.41 2.12 5.42
CA TYR A 310 -25.49 3.33 6.24
C TYR A 310 -24.83 4.53 5.54
N PHE A 311 -25.30 5.75 5.79
CA PHE A 311 -24.96 6.96 5.05
C PHE A 311 -25.20 6.92 3.52
N CYS A 312 -25.96 5.95 2.99
CA CYS A 312 -26.49 5.99 1.63
C CYS A 312 -27.70 6.93 1.53
N GLY A 313 -27.52 8.21 1.85
CA GLY A 313 -28.62 9.17 2.05
C GLY A 313 -29.50 9.46 0.83
N ASN A 314 -29.01 9.18 -0.38
CA ASN A 314 -29.76 9.32 -1.64
C ASN A 314 -30.45 8.03 -2.10
N LEU A 315 -30.34 6.93 -1.34
CA LEU A 315 -30.93 5.66 -1.72
C LEU A 315 -32.45 5.76 -1.65
N THR A 316 -33.13 5.59 -2.78
CA THR A 316 -34.60 5.68 -2.90
C THR A 316 -35.24 4.33 -3.15
N ASP A 317 -34.58 3.48 -3.95
CA ASP A 317 -35.20 2.31 -4.56
C ASP A 317 -34.41 1.02 -4.29
N VAL A 318 -35.07 0.04 -3.68
CA VAL A 318 -34.56 -1.33 -3.52
C VAL A 318 -35.37 -2.25 -4.41
N TYR A 319 -34.68 -3.03 -5.24
CA TYR A 319 -35.29 -4.05 -6.10
C TYR A 319 -34.92 -5.43 -5.59
N ILE A 320 -35.92 -6.29 -5.45
CA ILE A 320 -35.76 -7.70 -5.10
C ILE A 320 -36.46 -8.56 -6.17
N THR A 321 -35.98 -9.78 -6.34
CA THR A 321 -36.54 -10.79 -7.25
C THR A 321 -37.15 -11.98 -6.51
N ASN A 322 -36.94 -12.08 -5.19
CA ASN A 322 -37.47 -13.15 -4.36
C ASN A 322 -37.93 -12.61 -3.00
N ILE A 323 -39.25 -12.57 -2.79
CA ILE A 323 -39.85 -12.03 -1.55
C ILE A 323 -39.61 -12.96 -0.35
N ASP A 324 -39.57 -14.28 -0.57
CA ASP A 324 -39.31 -15.26 0.49
C ASP A 324 -37.87 -15.13 0.98
N ASN A 325 -36.91 -14.97 0.07
CA ASN A 325 -35.53 -14.69 0.44
C ASN A 325 -35.43 -13.39 1.23
N TRP A 326 -36.01 -12.30 0.73
CA TRP A 326 -36.01 -10.99 1.41
C TRP A 326 -36.51 -11.07 2.86
N CYS A 327 -37.61 -11.79 3.10
CA CYS A 327 -38.19 -11.94 4.44
C CYS A 327 -37.32 -12.78 5.39
N ASN A 328 -36.37 -13.56 4.86
CA ASN A 328 -35.49 -14.45 5.60
C ASN A 328 -34.03 -13.94 5.68
N ILE A 329 -33.73 -12.75 5.15
CA ILE A 329 -32.41 -12.14 5.32
C ILE A 329 -32.18 -11.81 6.80
N ASP A 330 -31.05 -12.25 7.34
CA ASP A 330 -30.56 -11.83 8.65
C ASP A 330 -29.88 -10.47 8.55
N PHE A 331 -30.55 -9.45 9.07
CA PHE A 331 -30.09 -8.07 9.12
C PHE A 331 -29.42 -7.80 10.48
N ASP A 332 -28.12 -7.55 10.49
CA ASP A 332 -27.35 -7.25 11.71
C ASP A 332 -27.62 -5.81 12.20
N GLY A 333 -28.82 -5.61 12.76
CA GLY A 333 -29.33 -4.34 13.26
C GLY A 333 -30.08 -3.51 12.21
N TYR A 334 -30.86 -2.53 12.67
CA TYR A 334 -31.76 -1.74 11.82
C TYR A 334 -31.04 -0.96 10.70
N SER A 335 -29.80 -0.52 10.93
CA SER A 335 -28.99 0.22 9.94
C SER A 335 -28.36 -0.66 8.86
N SER A 336 -28.49 -1.99 8.94
CA SER A 336 -28.01 -2.90 7.90
C SER A 336 -28.95 -2.94 6.68
N SER A 337 -30.25 -2.70 6.88
CA SER A 337 -31.23 -2.77 5.79
C SER A 337 -31.08 -1.58 4.84
N PRO A 338 -31.08 -1.79 3.51
CA PRO A 338 -31.13 -0.68 2.56
C PRO A 338 -32.44 0.13 2.67
N LEU A 339 -33.50 -0.43 3.25
CA LEU A 339 -34.74 0.30 3.59
C LEU A 339 -34.58 1.28 4.77
N TYR A 340 -33.41 1.34 5.42
CA TYR A 340 -33.12 2.39 6.39
C TYR A 340 -33.22 3.78 5.74
N TYR A 341 -32.74 3.92 4.50
CA TYR A 341 -32.84 5.16 3.71
C TYR A 341 -33.86 5.05 2.56
N ALA A 342 -33.95 3.89 1.90
CA ALA A 342 -34.84 3.71 0.76
C ALA A 342 -36.32 3.81 1.15
N LYS A 343 -37.11 4.40 0.26
CA LYS A 343 -38.56 4.59 0.46
C LYS A 343 -39.39 3.55 -0.28
N ASN A 344 -38.81 2.92 -1.30
CA ASN A 344 -39.52 2.02 -2.19
C ASN A 344 -38.86 0.65 -2.21
N LEU A 345 -39.66 -0.40 -2.02
CA LEU A 345 -39.30 -1.78 -2.28
C LEU A 345 -40.09 -2.27 -3.50
N TYR A 346 -39.40 -2.64 -4.57
CA TYR A 346 -40.00 -3.22 -5.76
C TYR A 346 -39.72 -4.71 -5.80
N TYR A 347 -40.79 -5.46 -6.02
CA TYR A 347 -40.74 -6.89 -6.31
C TYR A 347 -41.07 -7.07 -7.79
N LYS A 348 -40.16 -7.70 -8.55
CA LYS A 348 -40.32 -7.98 -9.98
C LYS A 348 -40.30 -9.47 -10.25
#